data_AF-A0A7K3YX27-F1
#
_entry.id   AF-A0A7K3YX27-F1
#
_cell.length_a   1.000
_cell.length_b   1.000
_cell.length_c   1.000
_cell.angle_alpha   90.00
_cell.angle_beta   90.00
_cell.angle_gamma   90.00
#
_symmetry.space_group_name_H-M   'P 1'
#
loop_
_entity.id
_entity.type
_entity.pdbx_description
1 polymer ?
#
loop_
_entity_poly.entity_id
_entity_poly.type
_entity_poly.pdbx_seq_one_letter_code
_entity_poly.pdbx_strand_id
1 'polypeptide(L)'
;ADEKVLALERELYAGLIEKLREDVNKIQRIAAAIAVLDVSTTLAEMAVTKNFVRPLLNDGDALVIRDGRHPVVETGMSGGFVPNDADLAGSGTQILIITGANMAGKSTYMRAMALICIMAQAGSFVPARHATIGIIDRIFTRVGAFDDLASGQSTFFVEMLELANILNNVTPKSLVILDEIGRGTSTADGCSIARAVLEYLHGRGKSGPKTLFATHFHEMIMAEDTLKRVKNYHFAVRETNKEVVFLRKLIPGATDKSYGIHVARLAGIPKKVTERAETLLAEGLNRSLPGQGRPQRYTQILLVDEQEQKVPAEHPVLQALSRMKPEEMTPLQALSTLADLKESLKREEKD
;
A
#
# COMPACT_ATOMS: atom_id res chain seq x y z
N ALA A 1 -26.34 -71.73 -6.01
CA ALA A 1 -27.06 -70.88 -6.98
C ALA A 1 -26.40 -69.51 -7.05
N ASP A 2 -26.12 -68.92 -5.89
CA ASP A 2 -25.50 -67.59 -5.76
C ASP A 2 -24.13 -67.46 -6.42
N GLU A 3 -23.24 -68.46 -6.31
CA GLU A 3 -21.92 -68.43 -6.98
C GLU A 3 -22.03 -68.36 -8.52
N LYS A 4 -23.04 -69.00 -9.10
CA LYS A 4 -23.25 -68.97 -10.56
C LYS A 4 -23.79 -67.61 -11.02
N VAL A 5 -24.64 -66.98 -10.20
CA VAL A 5 -25.14 -65.62 -10.46
C VAL A 5 -24.00 -64.61 -10.41
N LEU A 6 -23.16 -64.70 -9.38
CA LEU A 6 -22.00 -63.82 -9.18
C LEU A 6 -20.93 -63.98 -10.27
N ALA A 7 -20.72 -65.21 -10.76
CA ALA A 7 -19.83 -65.46 -11.89
C ALA A 7 -20.35 -64.82 -13.19
N LEU A 8 -21.64 -64.97 -13.48
CA LEU A 8 -22.27 -64.38 -14.66
C LEU A 8 -22.24 -62.84 -14.62
N GLU A 9 -22.48 -62.25 -13.44
CA GLU A 9 -22.40 -60.80 -13.24
C GLU A 9 -20.98 -60.27 -13.55
N ARG A 10 -19.94 -60.96 -13.06
CA ARG A 10 -18.54 -60.60 -13.35
C ARG A 10 -18.21 -60.69 -14.84
N GLU A 11 -18.70 -61.73 -15.52
CA GLU A 11 -18.52 -61.90 -16.96
C GLU A 11 -19.16 -60.75 -17.74
N LEU A 12 -20.42 -60.41 -17.42
CA LEU A 12 -21.15 -59.32 -18.06
C LEU A 12 -20.48 -57.96 -17.80
N TYR A 13 -20.02 -57.71 -16.57
CA TYR A 13 -19.31 -56.49 -16.20
C TYR A 13 -17.96 -56.36 -16.94
N ALA A 14 -17.17 -57.44 -17.01
CA ALA A 14 -15.92 -57.45 -17.78
C ALA A 14 -16.18 -57.20 -19.27
N GLY A 15 -17.23 -57.83 -19.83
CA GLY A 15 -17.65 -57.59 -21.21
C GLY A 15 -18.08 -56.14 -21.48
N LEU A 16 -18.72 -55.49 -20.50
CA LEU A 16 -19.04 -54.05 -20.58
C LEU A 16 -17.76 -53.19 -20.57
N ILE A 17 -16.80 -53.48 -19.69
CA ILE A 17 -15.53 -52.75 -19.63
C ILE A 17 -14.78 -52.84 -20.96
N GLU A 18 -14.66 -54.03 -21.56
CA GLU A 18 -13.94 -54.18 -22.83
C GLU A 18 -14.64 -53.41 -23.97
N LYS A 19 -15.98 -53.39 -24.01
CA LYS A 19 -16.71 -52.54 -24.98
C LYS A 19 -16.44 -51.05 -24.76
N LEU A 20 -16.47 -50.58 -23.51
CA LEU A 20 -16.19 -49.18 -23.18
C LEU A 20 -14.73 -48.78 -23.46
N ARG A 21 -13.81 -49.75 -23.38
CA ARG A 21 -12.38 -49.54 -23.60
C ARG A 21 -12.06 -48.99 -24.99
N GLU A 22 -12.80 -49.45 -26.01
CA GLU A 22 -12.67 -48.97 -27.39
C GLU A 22 -13.02 -47.48 -27.53
N ASP A 23 -13.93 -46.99 -26.70
CA ASP A 23 -14.44 -45.62 -26.70
C ASP A 23 -13.77 -44.67 -25.69
N VAL A 24 -12.77 -45.13 -24.91
CA VAL A 24 -12.12 -44.32 -23.86
C VAL A 24 -11.66 -42.95 -24.38
N ASN A 25 -11.03 -42.91 -25.54
CA ASN A 25 -10.56 -41.66 -26.15
C ASN A 25 -11.73 -40.71 -26.49
N LYS A 26 -12.87 -41.25 -26.91
CA LYS A 26 -14.09 -40.48 -27.22
C LYS A 26 -14.72 -39.94 -25.93
N ILE A 27 -14.80 -40.76 -24.89
CA ILE A 27 -15.30 -40.36 -23.57
C ILE A 27 -14.43 -39.24 -22.98
N GLN A 28 -13.10 -39.37 -23.04
CA GLN A 28 -12.18 -38.33 -22.57
C GLN A 28 -12.34 -37.00 -23.33
N ARG A 29 -12.54 -37.05 -24.66
CA ARG A 29 -12.83 -35.84 -25.46
C ARG A 29 -14.14 -35.18 -25.06
N ILE A 30 -15.19 -35.97 -24.80
CA ILE A 30 -16.48 -35.46 -24.32
C ILE A 30 -16.31 -34.82 -22.94
N ALA A 31 -15.61 -35.47 -22.01
CA ALA A 31 -15.35 -34.94 -20.68
C ALA A 31 -14.58 -33.61 -20.75
N ALA A 32 -13.56 -33.50 -21.60
CA ALA A 32 -12.82 -32.26 -21.81
C ALA A 32 -13.71 -31.14 -22.38
N ALA A 33 -14.59 -31.46 -23.33
CA ALA A 33 -15.54 -30.49 -23.90
C ALA A 33 -16.54 -30.00 -22.85
N ILE A 34 -17.07 -30.90 -22.02
CA ILE A 34 -17.96 -30.55 -20.90
C ILE A 34 -17.23 -29.66 -19.89
N ALA A 35 -15.97 -29.96 -19.56
CA ALA A 35 -15.18 -29.15 -18.64
C ALA A 35 -14.97 -27.71 -19.15
N VAL A 36 -14.73 -27.54 -20.46
CA VAL A 36 -14.62 -26.20 -21.06
C VAL A 36 -15.94 -25.44 -20.96
N LEU A 37 -17.07 -26.11 -21.22
CA LEU A 37 -18.39 -25.50 -21.07
C LEU A 37 -18.65 -25.09 -19.61
N ASP A 38 -18.43 -25.99 -18.66
CA ASP A 38 -18.65 -25.76 -17.22
C ASP A 38 -17.87 -24.55 -16.69
N VAL A 39 -16.57 -24.49 -17.00
CA VAL A 39 -15.72 -23.35 -16.62
C VAL A 39 -16.21 -22.06 -17.30
N SER A 40 -16.50 -22.10 -18.59
CA SER A 40 -16.93 -20.90 -19.34
C SER A 40 -18.27 -20.36 -18.84
N THR A 41 -19.24 -21.23 -18.55
CA THR A 41 -20.54 -20.84 -18.00
C THR A 41 -20.41 -20.29 -16.59
N THR A 42 -19.58 -20.92 -15.75
CA THR A 42 -19.32 -20.44 -14.38
C THR A 42 -18.67 -19.05 -14.39
N LEU A 43 -17.68 -18.81 -15.26
CA LEU A 43 -17.05 -17.50 -15.40
C LEU A 43 -18.03 -16.43 -15.90
N ALA A 44 -18.93 -16.79 -16.84
CA ALA A 44 -19.96 -15.89 -17.34
C ALA A 44 -21.00 -15.55 -16.27
N GLU A 45 -21.48 -16.53 -15.51
CA GLU A 45 -22.40 -16.33 -14.39
C GLU A 45 -21.80 -15.42 -13.33
N MET A 46 -20.54 -15.66 -12.95
CA MET A 46 -19.81 -14.81 -12.01
C MET A 46 -19.67 -13.38 -12.53
N ALA A 47 -19.40 -13.21 -13.83
CA ALA A 47 -19.27 -11.90 -14.44
C ALA A 47 -20.55 -11.08 -14.36
N VAL A 48 -21.69 -11.72 -14.66
CA VAL A 48 -23.02 -11.07 -14.56
C VAL A 48 -23.36 -10.78 -13.10
N THR A 49 -23.23 -11.78 -12.22
CA THR A 49 -23.67 -11.68 -10.82
C THR A 49 -22.85 -10.67 -10.01
N LYS A 50 -21.55 -10.53 -10.31
CA LYS A 50 -20.62 -9.65 -9.59
C LYS A 50 -20.29 -8.35 -10.33
N ASN A 51 -20.95 -8.09 -11.47
CA ASN A 51 -20.68 -6.96 -12.34
C ASN A 51 -19.18 -6.87 -12.71
N PHE A 52 -18.61 -7.96 -13.21
CA PHE A 52 -17.26 -7.94 -13.75
C PHE A 52 -17.27 -7.50 -15.20
N VAL A 53 -16.17 -6.89 -15.63
CA VAL A 53 -16.02 -6.35 -16.99
C VAL A 53 -15.01 -7.15 -17.78
N ARG A 54 -15.20 -7.21 -19.11
CA ARG A 54 -14.24 -7.85 -20.00
C ARG A 54 -12.97 -6.98 -20.05
N PRO A 55 -11.79 -7.50 -19.66
CA PRO A 55 -10.56 -6.75 -19.77
C PRO A 55 -10.10 -6.66 -21.23
N LEU A 56 -9.37 -5.61 -21.57
CA LEU A 56 -8.61 -5.49 -22.82
C LEU A 56 -7.18 -6.00 -22.59
N LEU A 57 -6.84 -7.14 -23.17
CA LEU A 57 -5.48 -7.68 -23.16
C LEU A 57 -4.72 -7.23 -24.41
N ASN A 58 -3.45 -6.83 -24.26
CA ASN A 58 -2.58 -6.46 -25.37
C ASN A 58 -1.09 -6.76 -25.06
N ASP A 59 -0.21 -6.60 -26.05
CA ASP A 59 1.24 -6.81 -25.90
C ASP A 59 2.01 -5.57 -25.37
N GLY A 60 1.29 -4.50 -25.03
CA GLY A 60 1.85 -3.27 -24.48
C GLY A 60 2.32 -3.41 -23.02
N ASP A 61 2.75 -2.30 -22.43
CA ASP A 61 3.27 -2.27 -21.05
C ASP A 61 2.27 -1.74 -20.02
N ALA A 62 1.13 -1.22 -20.46
CA ALA A 62 0.14 -0.55 -19.64
C ALA A 62 -0.66 -1.51 -18.74
N LEU A 63 -0.87 -1.12 -17.50
CA LEU A 63 -1.77 -1.73 -16.52
C LEU A 63 -2.67 -0.62 -15.99
N VAL A 64 -3.84 -0.50 -16.63
CA VAL A 64 -4.85 0.51 -16.32
C VAL A 64 -6.09 -0.19 -15.78
N ILE A 65 -6.38 -0.01 -14.50
CA ILE A 65 -7.55 -0.54 -13.82
C ILE A 65 -8.30 0.66 -13.22
N ARG A 66 -9.58 0.80 -13.56
CA ARG A 66 -10.47 1.81 -12.97
C ARG A 66 -11.46 1.14 -12.05
N ASP A 67 -11.59 1.66 -10.84
CA ASP A 67 -12.43 1.14 -9.77
C ASP A 67 -12.25 -0.38 -9.54
N GLY A 68 -10.99 -0.83 -9.46
CA GLY A 68 -10.64 -2.20 -9.16
C GLY A 68 -11.05 -2.62 -7.74
N ARG A 69 -11.62 -3.81 -7.62
CA ARG A 69 -12.10 -4.41 -6.37
C ARG A 69 -11.39 -5.73 -6.10
N HIS A 70 -11.28 -6.10 -4.84
CA HIS A 70 -10.71 -7.39 -4.47
C HIS A 70 -11.79 -8.49 -4.58
N PRO A 71 -11.66 -9.49 -5.47
CA PRO A 71 -12.75 -10.42 -5.80
C PRO A 71 -13.22 -11.28 -4.61
N VAL A 72 -12.32 -11.57 -3.67
CA VAL A 72 -12.65 -12.33 -2.44
C VAL A 72 -13.15 -11.42 -1.32
N VAL A 73 -12.40 -10.36 -0.98
CA VAL A 73 -12.73 -9.48 0.16
C VAL A 73 -14.04 -8.72 -0.06
N GLU A 74 -14.40 -8.37 -1.30
CA GLU A 74 -15.64 -7.63 -1.57
C GLU A 74 -16.90 -8.40 -1.15
N THR A 75 -16.88 -9.74 -1.17
CA THR A 75 -18.07 -10.56 -0.87
C THR A 75 -18.34 -10.69 0.63
N GLY A 76 -17.30 -10.54 1.47
CA GLY A 76 -17.40 -10.68 2.92
C GLY A 76 -17.66 -9.37 3.68
N MET A 77 -17.71 -8.23 3.01
CA MET A 77 -17.82 -6.92 3.65
C MET A 77 -19.26 -6.39 3.64
N SER A 78 -19.88 -6.29 4.82
CA SER A 78 -21.24 -5.76 5.00
C SER A 78 -21.39 -4.26 4.66
N GLY A 79 -20.31 -3.48 4.75
CA GLY A 79 -20.30 -2.04 4.46
C GLY A 79 -19.88 -1.67 3.02
N GLY A 80 -19.75 -2.66 2.13
CA GLY A 80 -19.23 -2.47 0.78
C GLY A 80 -17.70 -2.37 0.71
N PHE A 81 -17.16 -2.54 -0.50
CA PHE A 81 -15.73 -2.46 -0.79
C PHE A 81 -15.42 -1.12 -1.48
N VAL A 82 -14.37 -0.41 -1.04
CA VAL A 82 -13.95 0.86 -1.66
C VAL A 82 -13.04 0.55 -2.86
N PRO A 83 -13.47 0.84 -4.09
CA PRO A 83 -12.70 0.50 -5.28
C PRO A 83 -11.54 1.50 -5.50
N ASN A 84 -10.45 1.01 -6.09
CA ASN A 84 -9.23 1.77 -6.30
C ASN A 84 -8.71 1.64 -7.74
N ASP A 85 -8.11 2.73 -8.22
CA ASP A 85 -7.50 2.77 -9.54
C ASP A 85 -6.05 2.28 -9.47
N ALA A 86 -5.57 1.72 -10.58
CA ALA A 86 -4.15 1.51 -10.83
C ALA A 86 -3.82 1.98 -12.24
N ASP A 87 -2.76 2.76 -12.37
CA ASP A 87 -2.27 3.28 -13.64
C ASP A 87 -0.75 3.14 -13.66
N LEU A 88 -0.29 2.01 -14.19
CA LEU A 88 1.13 1.69 -14.31
C LEU A 88 1.51 1.45 -15.76
N ALA A 89 2.69 1.90 -16.14
CA ALA A 89 3.33 1.53 -17.40
C ALA A 89 4.84 1.51 -17.18
N GLY A 90 5.52 0.51 -17.74
CA GLY A 90 6.97 0.39 -17.59
C GLY A 90 7.70 1.64 -18.08
N SER A 91 7.20 2.26 -19.15
CA SER A 91 7.73 3.49 -19.75
C SER A 91 7.23 4.80 -19.12
N GLY A 92 6.16 4.75 -18.31
CA GLY A 92 5.51 5.91 -17.71
C GLY A 92 5.59 5.86 -16.18
N THR A 93 4.43 5.70 -15.52
CA THR A 93 4.37 5.44 -14.08
C THR A 93 4.76 3.99 -13.81
N GLN A 94 6.05 3.73 -13.63
CA GLN A 94 6.58 2.38 -13.45
C GLN A 94 6.39 1.86 -12.02
N ILE A 95 6.71 2.70 -11.02
CA ILE A 95 6.74 2.32 -9.61
C ILE A 95 5.79 3.21 -8.82
N LEU A 96 4.85 2.60 -8.09
CA LEU A 96 4.01 3.30 -7.12
C LEU A 96 4.60 3.05 -5.73
N ILE A 97 5.07 4.12 -5.08
CA ILE A 97 5.38 4.07 -3.66
C ILE A 97 4.09 4.31 -2.90
N ILE A 98 3.66 3.31 -2.14
CA ILE A 98 2.39 3.29 -1.43
C ILE A 98 2.66 3.45 0.05
N THR A 99 2.23 4.58 0.60
CA THR A 99 2.35 4.90 2.02
C THR A 99 1.00 4.91 2.72
N GLY A 100 1.01 4.83 4.04
CA GLY A 100 -0.19 4.87 4.88
C GLY A 100 -0.14 3.85 6.01
N ALA A 101 -1.07 4.00 6.96
CA ALA A 101 -1.16 3.10 8.11
C ALA A 101 -1.36 1.63 7.69
N ASN A 102 -0.92 0.68 8.51
CA ASN A 102 -1.03 -0.76 8.21
C ASN A 102 -2.47 -1.19 7.93
N MET A 103 -3.44 -0.62 8.64
CA MET A 103 -4.87 -0.91 8.49
C MET A 103 -5.56 -0.14 7.35
N ALA A 104 -4.82 0.67 6.57
CA ALA A 104 -5.42 1.54 5.56
C ALA A 104 -5.80 0.80 4.27
N GLY A 105 -5.32 -0.43 4.07
CA GLY A 105 -5.67 -1.27 2.91
C GLY A 105 -4.55 -1.48 1.87
N LYS A 106 -3.29 -1.16 2.20
CA LYS A 106 -2.13 -1.30 1.29
C LYS A 106 -2.02 -2.70 0.69
N SER A 107 -1.92 -3.73 1.54
CA SER A 107 -1.79 -5.13 1.09
C SER A 107 -3.03 -5.61 0.33
N THR A 108 -4.23 -5.19 0.75
CA THR A 108 -5.49 -5.53 0.06
C THR A 108 -5.52 -4.96 -1.36
N TYR A 109 -5.09 -3.71 -1.55
CA TYR A 109 -5.00 -3.09 -2.87
C TYR A 109 -4.00 -3.82 -3.77
N MET A 110 -2.78 -4.08 -3.28
CA MET A 110 -1.75 -4.75 -4.08
C MET A 110 -2.18 -6.16 -4.50
N ARG A 111 -2.76 -6.93 -3.58
CA ARG A 111 -3.31 -8.27 -3.89
C ARG A 111 -4.47 -8.18 -4.88
N ALA A 112 -5.34 -7.17 -4.78
CA ALA A 112 -6.43 -6.97 -5.73
C ALA A 112 -5.91 -6.75 -7.15
N MET A 113 -4.89 -5.91 -7.32
CA MET A 113 -4.29 -5.66 -8.64
C MET A 113 -3.66 -6.93 -9.23
N ALA A 114 -2.96 -7.72 -8.41
CA ALA A 114 -2.42 -9.02 -8.83
C ALA A 114 -3.51 -9.99 -9.28
N LEU A 115 -4.57 -10.14 -8.47
CA LEU A 115 -5.68 -11.04 -8.76
C LEU A 115 -6.42 -10.63 -10.03
N ILE A 116 -6.62 -9.33 -10.27
CA ILE A 116 -7.22 -8.83 -11.51
C ILE A 116 -6.37 -9.24 -12.73
N CYS A 117 -5.03 -9.14 -12.65
CA CYS A 117 -4.14 -9.57 -13.72
C CYS A 117 -4.23 -11.08 -13.98
N ILE A 118 -4.22 -11.89 -12.91
CA ILE A 118 -4.34 -13.35 -13.00
C ILE A 118 -5.68 -13.74 -13.63
N MET A 119 -6.79 -13.16 -13.16
CA MET A 119 -8.12 -13.43 -13.69
C MET A 119 -8.23 -13.09 -15.17
N ALA A 120 -7.69 -11.93 -15.58
CA ALA A 120 -7.71 -11.52 -16.98
C ALA A 120 -6.94 -12.51 -17.88
N GLN A 121 -5.72 -12.89 -17.50
CA GLN A 121 -4.90 -13.83 -18.26
C GLN A 121 -5.37 -15.29 -18.18
N ALA A 122 -6.19 -15.63 -17.18
CA ALA A 122 -6.91 -16.90 -17.11
C ALA A 122 -8.15 -16.94 -18.03
N GLY A 123 -8.50 -15.82 -18.69
CA GLY A 123 -9.66 -15.73 -19.59
C GLY A 123 -10.97 -15.30 -18.91
N SER A 124 -10.92 -14.86 -17.65
CA SER A 124 -12.09 -14.39 -16.91
C SER A 124 -12.34 -12.88 -17.15
N PHE A 125 -13.59 -12.48 -16.91
CA PHE A 125 -13.93 -11.08 -16.64
C PHE A 125 -13.35 -10.68 -15.28
N VAL A 126 -13.15 -9.38 -15.05
CA VAL A 126 -12.45 -8.87 -13.85
C VAL A 126 -13.28 -7.89 -13.02
N PRO A 127 -13.04 -7.83 -11.69
CA PRO A 127 -13.75 -6.95 -10.74
C PRO A 127 -13.29 -5.49 -10.86
N ALA A 128 -13.66 -4.81 -11.93
CA ALA A 128 -13.33 -3.41 -12.18
C ALA A 128 -14.46 -2.71 -12.95
N ARG A 129 -14.40 -1.38 -13.09
CA ARG A 129 -15.24 -0.64 -14.05
C ARG A 129 -14.62 -0.64 -15.44
N HIS A 130 -13.29 -0.64 -15.52
CA HIS A 130 -12.54 -0.76 -16.76
C HIS A 130 -11.17 -1.39 -16.47
N ALA A 131 -10.66 -2.23 -17.38
CA ALA A 131 -9.33 -2.82 -17.28
C ALA A 131 -8.67 -2.95 -18.65
N THR A 132 -7.48 -2.37 -18.80
CA THR A 132 -6.55 -2.60 -19.92
C THR A 132 -5.24 -3.14 -19.34
N ILE A 133 -4.85 -4.34 -19.75
CA ILE A 133 -3.73 -5.08 -19.15
C ILE A 133 -2.82 -5.58 -20.26
N GLY A 134 -1.63 -5.01 -20.33
CA GLY A 134 -0.51 -5.54 -21.08
C GLY A 134 -0.07 -6.88 -20.50
N ILE A 135 0.20 -7.88 -21.33
CA ILE A 135 0.52 -9.24 -20.88
C ILE A 135 1.72 -9.22 -19.92
N ILE A 136 1.49 -9.77 -18.73
CA ILE A 136 2.47 -9.96 -17.67
C ILE A 136 3.00 -11.39 -17.76
N ASP A 137 4.32 -11.52 -17.79
CA ASP A 137 5.00 -12.81 -17.84
C ASP A 137 5.09 -13.47 -16.45
N ARG A 138 5.33 -12.67 -15.40
CA ARG A 138 5.50 -13.12 -14.02
C ARG A 138 4.96 -12.09 -13.03
N ILE A 139 4.34 -12.60 -11.97
CA ILE A 139 3.96 -11.80 -10.81
C ILE A 139 4.87 -12.21 -9.65
N PHE A 140 5.68 -11.27 -9.20
CA PHE A 140 6.54 -11.43 -8.03
C PHE A 140 5.88 -10.78 -6.83
N THR A 141 5.89 -11.49 -5.70
CA THR A 141 5.31 -10.99 -4.46
C THR A 141 6.26 -11.21 -3.31
N ARG A 142 6.51 -10.15 -2.57
CA ARG A 142 7.04 -10.19 -1.21
C ARG A 142 5.98 -9.54 -0.33
N VAL A 143 5.08 -10.36 0.19
CA VAL A 143 4.04 -9.94 1.14
C VAL A 143 4.29 -10.77 2.38
N GLY A 144 4.63 -10.12 3.49
CA GLY A 144 5.10 -10.77 4.72
C GLY A 144 4.34 -12.06 5.04
N ALA A 145 5.06 -13.18 5.03
CA ALA A 145 4.55 -14.46 5.47
C ALA A 145 4.46 -14.48 7.01
N PHE A 146 3.49 -15.23 7.53
CA PHE A 146 3.48 -15.60 8.96
C PHE A 146 4.79 -16.31 9.31
N ASP A 147 5.33 -15.99 10.48
CA ASP A 147 6.59 -16.52 11.01
C ASP A 147 6.60 -18.05 10.92
N ASP A 148 7.36 -18.59 9.97
CA ASP A 148 7.72 -20.01 9.99
C ASP A 148 8.97 -20.19 10.83
N LEU A 149 8.75 -20.21 12.16
CA LEU A 149 9.78 -20.46 13.16
C LEU A 149 10.42 -21.86 13.03
N ALA A 150 9.87 -22.75 12.19
CA ALA A 150 10.31 -24.14 12.09
C ALA A 150 11.61 -24.35 11.28
N SER A 151 12.05 -23.33 10.51
CA SER A 151 13.19 -23.48 9.57
C SER A 151 14.57 -23.18 10.17
N GLY A 152 14.65 -22.64 11.39
CA GLY A 152 15.93 -22.26 12.02
C GLY A 152 16.68 -21.12 11.31
N GLN A 153 16.10 -20.50 10.28
CA GLN A 153 16.66 -19.35 9.57
C GLN A 153 16.07 -18.04 10.10
N SER A 154 16.87 -16.97 10.08
CA SER A 154 16.37 -15.63 10.42
C SER A 154 15.28 -15.21 9.42
N THR A 155 14.18 -14.66 9.92
CA THR A 155 13.09 -14.11 9.09
C THR A 155 13.60 -13.08 8.09
N PHE A 156 14.61 -12.29 8.46
CA PHE A 156 15.29 -11.36 7.57
C PHE A 156 16.09 -12.06 6.47
N PHE A 157 16.75 -13.18 6.77
CA PHE A 157 17.49 -13.93 5.74
C PHE A 157 16.55 -14.54 4.69
N VAL A 158 15.42 -15.11 5.11
CA VAL A 158 14.37 -15.60 4.19
C VAL A 158 13.83 -14.47 3.33
N GLU A 159 13.58 -13.30 3.92
CA GLU A 159 13.19 -12.10 3.19
C GLU A 159 14.23 -11.70 2.13
N MET A 160 15.52 -11.76 2.44
CA MET A 160 16.58 -11.46 1.48
C MET A 160 16.68 -12.50 0.36
N LEU A 161 16.44 -13.78 0.65
CA LEU A 161 16.38 -14.84 -0.37
C LEU A 161 15.21 -14.64 -1.34
N GLU A 162 14.03 -14.30 -0.81
CA GLU A 162 12.86 -13.97 -1.63
C GLU A 162 13.15 -12.78 -2.53
N LEU A 163 13.70 -11.70 -1.96
CA LEU A 163 14.08 -10.52 -2.69
C LEU A 163 15.13 -10.83 -3.78
N ALA A 164 16.17 -11.61 -3.46
CA ALA A 164 17.17 -12.03 -4.45
C ALA A 164 16.53 -12.82 -5.60
N ASN A 165 15.60 -13.72 -5.31
CA ASN A 165 14.87 -14.46 -6.34
C ASN A 165 14.07 -13.53 -7.26
N ILE A 166 13.41 -12.50 -6.70
CA ILE A 166 12.70 -11.50 -7.48
C ILE A 166 13.67 -10.76 -8.40
N LEU A 167 14.75 -10.19 -7.85
CA LEU A 167 15.68 -9.36 -8.61
C LEU A 167 16.42 -10.13 -9.71
N ASN A 168 16.73 -11.41 -9.49
CA ASN A 168 17.44 -12.23 -10.47
C ASN A 168 16.55 -12.73 -11.62
N ASN A 169 15.21 -12.70 -11.47
CA ASN A 169 14.28 -13.28 -12.44
C ASN A 169 13.27 -12.28 -13.02
N VAL A 170 13.30 -11.03 -12.57
CA VAL A 170 12.39 -9.97 -13.03
C VAL A 170 12.70 -9.57 -14.48
N THR A 171 11.64 -9.36 -15.27
CA THR A 171 11.75 -8.83 -16.64
C THR A 171 10.97 -7.52 -16.76
N PRO A 172 11.14 -6.75 -17.84
CA PRO A 172 10.33 -5.54 -18.08
C PRO A 172 8.82 -5.79 -18.19
N LYS A 173 8.39 -7.03 -18.48
CA LYS A 173 6.97 -7.40 -18.55
C LYS A 173 6.39 -7.81 -17.19
N SER A 174 7.23 -8.00 -16.18
CA SER A 174 6.79 -8.50 -14.88
C SER A 174 6.03 -7.46 -14.06
N LEU A 175 5.17 -7.95 -13.17
CA LEU A 175 4.54 -7.17 -12.10
C LEU A 175 5.20 -7.56 -10.78
N VAL A 176 5.73 -6.58 -10.06
CA VAL A 176 6.44 -6.78 -8.79
C VAL A 176 5.64 -6.13 -7.67
N ILE A 177 5.40 -6.86 -6.59
CA ILE A 177 4.67 -6.40 -5.41
C ILE A 177 5.59 -6.57 -4.20
N LEU A 178 5.95 -5.46 -3.57
CA LEU A 178 6.83 -5.42 -2.42
C LEU A 178 6.08 -4.76 -1.27
N ASP A 179 5.86 -5.50 -0.18
CA ASP A 179 5.16 -5.05 1.02
C ASP A 179 6.12 -5.01 2.20
N GLU A 180 6.49 -3.80 2.62
CA GLU A 180 7.20 -3.52 3.87
C GLU A 180 8.56 -4.23 4.01
N ILE A 181 9.35 -4.22 2.94
CA ILE A 181 10.71 -4.77 2.92
C ILE A 181 11.64 -4.00 3.88
N GLY A 182 12.57 -4.72 4.51
CA GLY A 182 13.61 -4.18 5.38
C GLY A 182 13.19 -4.01 6.82
N ARG A 183 12.05 -4.61 7.24
CA ARG A 183 11.56 -4.51 8.64
C ARG A 183 12.29 -5.39 9.63
N GLY A 184 12.90 -6.49 9.18
CA GLY A 184 13.58 -7.45 10.06
C GLY A 184 14.99 -7.03 10.52
N THR A 185 15.42 -5.79 10.23
CA THR A 185 16.78 -5.29 10.52
C THR A 185 16.75 -3.85 11.05
N SER A 186 17.93 -3.25 11.25
CA SER A 186 18.07 -1.85 11.65
C SER A 186 17.32 -0.92 10.66
N THR A 187 16.69 0.14 11.16
CA THR A 187 15.92 1.07 10.30
C THR A 187 16.77 1.66 9.19
N ALA A 188 18.03 1.97 9.48
CA ALA A 188 18.97 2.52 8.50
C ALA A 188 19.33 1.50 7.40
N ASP A 189 19.65 0.27 7.78
CA ASP A 189 19.98 -0.79 6.81
C ASP A 189 18.74 -1.17 5.98
N GLY A 190 17.59 -1.32 6.63
CA GLY A 190 16.32 -1.65 6.00
C GLY A 190 15.92 -0.60 4.96
N CYS A 191 15.99 0.68 5.31
CA CYS A 191 15.72 1.77 4.39
C CYS A 191 16.72 1.81 3.22
N SER A 192 18.02 1.59 3.50
CA SER A 192 19.07 1.59 2.48
C SER A 192 18.89 0.46 1.46
N ILE A 193 18.58 -0.75 1.94
CA ILE A 193 18.29 -1.91 1.08
C ILE A 193 17.02 -1.64 0.27
N ALA A 194 15.93 -1.21 0.89
CA ALA A 194 14.69 -0.88 0.20
C ALA A 194 14.89 0.16 -0.92
N ARG A 195 15.71 1.18 -0.64
CA ARG A 195 16.08 2.21 -1.62
C ARG A 195 16.88 1.63 -2.78
N ALA A 196 17.91 0.83 -2.48
CA ALA A 196 18.74 0.19 -3.51
C ALA A 196 17.92 -0.75 -4.41
N VAL A 197 16.98 -1.51 -3.83
CA VAL A 197 16.03 -2.36 -4.56
C VAL A 197 15.16 -1.53 -5.51
N LEU A 198 14.60 -0.42 -5.01
CA LEU A 198 13.77 0.47 -5.82
C LEU A 198 14.56 1.04 -7.00
N GLU A 199 15.79 1.49 -6.76
CA GLU A 199 16.68 2.00 -7.81
C GLU A 199 17.07 0.93 -8.83
N TYR A 200 17.32 -0.30 -8.37
CA TYR A 200 17.61 -1.44 -9.25
C TYR A 200 16.41 -1.76 -10.15
N LEU A 201 15.20 -1.84 -9.59
CA LEU A 201 13.97 -2.10 -10.34
C LEU A 201 13.62 -0.96 -11.30
N HIS A 202 13.82 0.30 -10.89
CA HIS A 202 13.66 1.44 -11.78
C HIS A 202 14.63 1.33 -12.96
N GLY A 203 15.88 0.95 -12.68
CA GLY A 203 16.93 0.78 -13.67
C GLY A 203 17.34 2.09 -14.37
N ARG A 204 18.35 1.99 -15.24
CA ARG A 204 18.82 3.12 -16.08
C ARG A 204 18.13 3.20 -17.44
N GLY A 205 17.30 2.20 -17.77
CA GLY A 205 16.60 2.11 -19.05
C GLY A 205 15.44 3.11 -19.18
N LYS A 206 14.79 3.08 -20.35
CA LYS A 206 13.55 3.84 -20.63
C LYS A 206 12.29 3.14 -20.12
N SER A 207 12.39 1.87 -19.74
CA SER A 207 11.30 1.05 -19.21
C SER A 207 11.84 0.05 -18.19
N GLY A 208 10.98 -0.45 -17.32
CA GLY A 208 11.27 -1.49 -16.35
C GLY A 208 10.00 -2.20 -15.86
N PRO A 209 10.11 -3.15 -14.93
CA PRO A 209 8.96 -3.88 -14.38
C PRO A 209 8.00 -2.94 -13.67
N LYS A 210 6.70 -3.19 -13.85
CA LYS A 210 5.64 -2.50 -13.11
C LYS A 210 5.75 -2.90 -11.64
N THR A 211 5.85 -1.93 -10.74
CA THR A 211 6.11 -2.21 -9.32
C THR A 211 5.11 -1.49 -8.41
N LEU A 212 4.48 -2.24 -7.50
CA LEU A 212 3.75 -1.71 -6.36
C LEU A 212 4.64 -1.88 -5.12
N PHE A 213 5.07 -0.76 -4.53
CA PHE A 213 6.02 -0.74 -3.43
C PHE A 213 5.36 -0.12 -2.20
N ALA A 214 4.79 -0.95 -1.31
CA ALA A 214 4.29 -0.48 -0.03
C ALA A 214 5.42 -0.37 0.99
N THR A 215 5.50 0.78 1.66
CA THR A 215 6.56 1.07 2.63
C THR A 215 6.05 1.87 3.83
N HIS A 216 6.84 1.82 4.88
CA HIS A 216 6.71 2.64 6.09
C HIS A 216 7.90 3.61 6.26
N PHE A 217 8.93 3.49 5.43
CA PHE A 217 10.04 4.43 5.40
C PHE A 217 9.60 5.70 4.67
N HIS A 218 9.54 6.82 5.39
CA HIS A 218 9.15 8.11 4.81
C HIS A 218 10.25 8.67 3.90
N GLU A 219 11.50 8.30 4.13
CA GLU A 219 12.67 8.65 3.32
C GLU A 219 12.52 8.18 1.86
N MET A 220 11.73 7.13 1.62
CA MET A 220 11.42 6.62 0.29
C MET A 220 10.59 7.60 -0.54
N ILE A 221 9.83 8.51 0.09
CA ILE A 221 9.01 9.51 -0.60
C ILE A 221 9.86 10.38 -1.54
N MET A 222 11.10 10.70 -1.12
CA MET A 222 12.04 11.53 -1.90
C MET A 222 12.54 10.83 -3.18
N ALA A 223 12.20 9.55 -3.40
CA ALA A 223 12.49 8.85 -4.65
C ALA A 223 11.85 9.50 -5.86
N GLU A 224 10.62 10.01 -5.74
CA GLU A 224 9.91 10.65 -6.85
C GLU A 224 10.67 11.87 -7.41
N ASP A 225 11.40 12.60 -6.57
CA ASP A 225 12.17 13.78 -6.99
C ASP A 225 13.37 13.40 -7.88
N THR A 226 13.93 12.21 -7.65
CA THR A 226 15.15 11.73 -8.32
C THR A 226 14.86 10.75 -9.46
N LEU A 227 13.76 10.02 -9.40
CA LEU A 227 13.42 8.93 -10.30
C LEU A 227 12.11 9.22 -11.03
N LYS A 228 12.21 9.62 -12.30
CA LYS A 228 11.09 10.17 -13.09
C LYS A 228 9.87 9.25 -13.22
N ARG A 229 10.07 7.92 -13.17
CA ARG A 229 9.00 6.91 -13.32
C ARG A 229 8.43 6.42 -11.99
N VAL A 230 8.83 7.03 -10.88
CA VAL A 230 8.33 6.73 -9.53
C VAL A 230 7.28 7.76 -9.17
N LYS A 231 6.15 7.30 -8.63
CA LYS A 231 5.06 8.17 -8.14
C LYS A 231 4.63 7.80 -6.74
N ASN A 232 4.49 8.79 -5.87
CA ASN A 232 3.97 8.60 -4.52
C ASN A 232 2.46 8.56 -4.51
N TYR A 233 1.93 7.60 -3.76
CA TYR A 233 0.53 7.46 -3.43
C TYR A 233 0.39 7.16 -1.93
N HIS A 234 -0.74 7.55 -1.38
CA HIS A 234 -1.09 7.20 0.00
C HIS A 234 -2.57 6.87 0.12
N PHE A 235 -2.90 6.11 1.16
CA PHE A 235 -4.30 5.89 1.52
C PHE A 235 -4.85 7.09 2.28
N ALA A 236 -5.97 7.62 1.81
CA ALA A 236 -6.64 8.76 2.39
C ALA A 236 -7.16 8.45 3.80
N VAL A 237 -6.92 9.40 4.71
CA VAL A 237 -7.34 9.35 6.10
C VAL A 237 -8.13 10.61 6.39
N ARG A 238 -9.28 10.46 7.04
CA ARG A 238 -10.08 11.58 7.53
C ARG A 238 -9.91 11.70 9.04
N GLU A 239 -9.27 12.79 9.47
CA GLU A 239 -9.17 13.18 10.87
C GLU A 239 -10.40 13.99 11.27
N THR A 240 -11.06 13.60 12.36
CA THR A 240 -12.04 14.42 13.08
C THR A 240 -11.52 14.63 14.50
N ASN A 241 -11.96 15.68 15.20
CA ASN A 241 -11.47 16.06 16.55
C ASN A 241 -11.45 14.92 17.60
N LYS A 242 -12.14 13.80 17.34
CA LYS A 242 -12.19 12.63 18.24
C LYS A 242 -11.72 11.32 17.61
N GLU A 243 -11.69 11.19 16.28
CA GLU A 243 -11.52 9.90 15.59
C GLU A 243 -10.77 10.02 14.26
N VAL A 244 -10.03 8.97 13.92
CA VAL A 244 -9.33 8.80 12.64
C VAL A 244 -10.04 7.73 11.83
N VAL A 245 -10.56 8.10 10.66
CA VAL A 245 -11.29 7.18 9.77
C VAL A 245 -10.45 6.88 8.53
N PHE A 246 -10.14 5.61 8.30
CA PHE A 246 -9.45 5.15 7.10
C PHE A 246 -10.44 5.03 5.94
N LEU A 247 -10.29 5.89 4.92
CA LEU A 247 -11.21 5.92 3.78
C LEU A 247 -10.95 4.77 2.78
N ARG A 248 -9.83 4.06 2.91
CA ARG A 248 -9.41 2.95 2.03
C ARG A 248 -9.32 3.33 0.54
N LYS A 249 -9.25 4.62 0.24
CA LYS A 249 -9.06 5.18 -1.10
C LYS A 249 -7.59 5.59 -1.28
N LEU A 250 -6.95 5.05 -2.30
CA LEU A 250 -5.61 5.40 -2.72
C LEU A 250 -5.67 6.71 -3.54
N ILE A 251 -4.86 7.68 -3.16
CA ILE A 251 -4.80 9.00 -3.80
C ILE A 251 -3.34 9.43 -4.05
N PRO A 252 -3.07 10.24 -5.08
CA PRO A 252 -1.72 10.67 -5.41
C PRO A 252 -1.14 11.58 -4.32
N GLY A 253 0.19 11.61 -4.26
CA GLY A 253 0.97 12.38 -3.30
C GLY A 253 1.44 11.54 -2.12
N ALA A 254 2.32 12.13 -1.33
CA ALA A 254 2.89 11.50 -0.15
C ALA A 254 2.26 12.02 1.15
N THR A 255 2.34 11.22 2.20
CA THR A 255 1.98 11.64 3.55
C THR A 255 3.13 11.37 4.52
N ASP A 256 3.48 12.37 5.33
CA ASP A 256 4.48 12.32 6.38
C ASP A 256 3.87 12.00 7.76
N LYS A 257 2.53 11.94 7.85
CA LYS A 257 1.82 11.64 9.08
C LYS A 257 1.79 10.14 9.33
N SER A 258 2.37 9.74 10.47
CA SER A 258 2.21 8.38 11.01
C SER A 258 1.04 8.34 11.99
N TYR A 259 0.12 7.40 11.79
CA TYR A 259 -1.08 7.25 12.61
C TYR A 259 -0.95 6.16 13.69
N GLY A 260 0.28 5.72 13.99
CA GLY A 260 0.52 4.58 14.88
C GLY A 260 -0.07 4.77 16.28
N ILE A 261 0.13 5.94 16.88
CA ILE A 261 -0.42 6.28 18.21
C ILE A 261 -1.96 6.37 18.15
N HIS A 262 -2.53 6.89 17.06
CA HIS A 262 -3.98 6.93 16.89
C HIS A 262 -4.59 5.53 16.76
N VAL A 263 -3.94 4.63 16.01
CA VAL A 263 -4.33 3.21 15.91
C VAL A 263 -4.26 2.53 17.28
N ALA A 264 -3.23 2.82 18.08
CA ALA A 264 -3.12 2.35 19.46
C ALA A 264 -4.30 2.82 20.33
N ARG A 265 -4.75 4.09 20.19
CA ARG A 265 -5.93 4.60 20.89
C ARG A 265 -7.21 3.86 20.47
N LEU A 266 -7.39 3.60 19.17
CA LEU A 266 -8.52 2.81 18.66
C LEU A 266 -8.50 1.36 19.14
N ALA A 267 -7.32 0.78 19.34
CA ALA A 267 -7.15 -0.55 19.91
C ALA A 267 -7.44 -0.62 21.42
N GLY A 268 -7.78 0.51 22.07
CA GLY A 268 -8.10 0.57 23.48
C GLY A 268 -6.88 0.68 24.40
N ILE A 269 -5.70 1.06 23.88
CA ILE A 269 -4.52 1.31 24.72
C ILE A 269 -4.81 2.48 25.68
N PRO A 270 -4.49 2.36 26.99
CA PRO A 270 -4.81 3.38 27.97
C PRO A 270 -4.33 4.79 27.59
N LYS A 271 -5.17 5.80 27.85
CA LYS A 271 -4.92 7.21 27.47
C LYS A 271 -3.54 7.70 27.91
N LYS A 272 -3.17 7.40 29.16
CA LYS A 272 -1.87 7.76 29.75
C LYS A 272 -0.67 7.23 28.95
N VAL A 273 -0.78 6.05 28.33
CA VAL A 273 0.27 5.48 27.48
C VAL A 273 0.33 6.22 26.14
N THR A 274 -0.82 6.47 25.51
CA THR A 274 -0.87 7.20 24.24
C THR A 274 -0.40 8.64 24.36
N GLU A 275 -0.76 9.36 25.43
CA GLU A 275 -0.30 10.73 25.71
C GLU A 275 1.21 10.77 25.96
N ARG A 276 1.76 9.77 26.67
CA ARG A 276 3.21 9.65 26.85
C ARG A 276 3.92 9.37 25.51
N ALA A 277 3.36 8.52 24.67
CA ALA A 277 3.92 8.23 23.35
C ALA A 277 3.94 9.48 22.45
N GLU A 278 2.90 10.32 22.50
CA GLU A 278 2.85 11.61 21.77
C GLU A 278 3.96 12.56 22.25
N THR A 279 4.18 12.62 23.57
CA THR A 279 5.24 13.44 24.17
C THR A 279 6.62 12.97 23.69
N LEU A 280 6.90 11.66 23.74
CA LEU A 280 8.16 11.08 23.28
C LEU A 280 8.40 11.28 21.78
N LEU A 281 7.35 11.19 20.96
CA LEU A 281 7.43 11.45 19.53
C LEU A 281 7.83 12.92 19.26
N ALA A 282 7.23 13.86 19.98
CA ALA A 282 7.56 15.29 19.87
C ALA A 282 9.00 15.59 20.31
N GLU A 283 9.46 14.96 21.40
CA GLU A 283 10.86 15.04 21.86
C GLU A 283 11.85 14.50 20.81
N GLY A 284 11.52 13.38 20.17
CA GLY A 284 12.34 12.76 19.13
C GLY A 284 12.45 13.62 17.87
N LEU A 285 11.33 14.17 17.39
CA LEU A 285 11.28 15.09 16.23
C LEU A 285 12.11 16.36 16.47
N ASN A 286 12.09 16.90 17.69
CA ASN A 286 12.85 18.11 18.05
C ASN A 286 14.37 17.86 18.13
N ARG A 287 14.81 16.63 18.38
CA ARG A 287 16.25 16.27 18.37
C ARG A 287 16.82 16.11 16.95
N SER A 288 15.99 15.97 15.92
CA SER A 288 16.40 15.73 14.53
C SER A 288 16.58 16.99 13.67
N LEU A 289 16.64 18.19 14.24
CA LEU A 289 16.88 19.44 13.51
C LEU A 289 18.10 20.17 14.10
N PRO A 290 19.20 20.27 13.34
CA PRO A 290 19.33 21.41 12.43
C PRO A 290 19.86 21.02 11.03
N GLY A 291 19.20 21.51 9.96
CA GLY A 291 19.90 21.81 8.70
C GLY A 291 19.55 21.06 7.41
N GLN A 292 18.35 20.49 7.20
CA GLN A 292 17.94 20.05 5.85
C GLN A 292 16.53 20.54 5.47
N GLY A 293 16.46 21.14 4.28
CA GLY A 293 15.30 21.84 3.75
C GLY A 293 14.07 20.95 3.63
N ARG A 294 12.93 21.46 4.09
CA ARG A 294 11.62 20.82 3.96
C ARG A 294 11.23 20.76 2.48
N PRO A 295 10.85 19.59 1.92
CA PRO A 295 10.23 19.55 0.61
C PRO A 295 8.85 20.23 0.68
N GLN A 296 8.47 20.88 -0.43
CA GLN A 296 7.21 21.61 -0.56
C GLN A 296 6.02 20.69 -0.26
N ARG A 297 5.23 21.07 0.75
CA ARG A 297 3.95 20.46 1.08
C ARG A 297 3.00 20.68 -0.10
N TYR A 298 2.62 19.60 -0.80
CA TYR A 298 1.41 19.62 -1.62
C TYR A 298 0.21 19.46 -0.70
N THR A 299 -0.34 20.60 -0.29
CA THR A 299 -1.61 20.66 0.44
C THR A 299 -2.72 20.18 -0.50
N GLN A 300 -3.43 19.13 -0.10
CA GLN A 300 -4.69 18.74 -0.74
C GLN A 300 -5.64 19.94 -0.81
N ILE A 301 -6.37 20.05 -1.92
CA ILE A 301 -7.48 20.99 -2.09
C ILE A 301 -8.54 20.67 -1.03
N LEU A 302 -8.49 21.42 0.07
CA LEU A 302 -9.57 21.55 1.03
C LEU A 302 -10.46 22.69 0.54
N LEU A 303 -11.64 22.35 0.04
CA LEU A 303 -12.74 23.31 -0.08
C LEU A 303 -13.20 23.63 1.34
N VAL A 304 -12.68 24.71 1.92
CA VAL A 304 -13.14 25.30 3.18
C VAL A 304 -13.15 26.81 3.01
N ASP A 305 -14.27 27.42 3.38
CA ASP A 305 -14.58 28.85 3.26
C ASP A 305 -13.46 29.77 3.75
N GLU A 306 -13.27 30.86 3.00
CA GLU A 306 -12.31 31.93 3.25
C GLU A 306 -12.60 32.61 4.60
N GLN A 307 -11.79 32.31 5.61
CA GLN A 307 -11.50 33.25 6.68
C GLN A 307 -9.98 33.41 6.80
N GLU A 308 -9.52 34.60 6.40
CA GLU A 308 -8.13 35.05 6.42
C GLU A 308 -7.48 34.84 7.79
N GLN A 309 -6.55 33.88 7.90
CA GLN A 309 -5.64 33.79 9.03
C GLN A 309 -4.49 34.79 8.84
N LYS A 310 -4.58 35.93 9.51
CA LYS A 310 -3.46 36.85 9.73
C LYS A 310 -2.31 36.12 10.41
N VAL A 311 -1.12 36.26 9.85
CA VAL A 311 0.15 35.91 10.52
C VAL A 311 0.20 36.66 11.85
N PRO A 312 0.50 36.01 13.00
CA PRO A 312 0.60 36.73 14.27
C PRO A 312 1.73 37.74 14.17
N ALA A 313 1.43 39.02 14.42
CA ALA A 313 2.45 40.04 14.58
C ALA A 313 3.36 39.65 15.75
N GLU A 314 4.67 39.78 15.58
CA GLU A 314 5.64 39.54 16.66
C GLU A 314 5.31 40.42 17.86
N HIS A 315 5.20 39.81 19.05
CA HIS A 315 4.85 40.50 20.28
C HIS A 315 5.87 41.61 20.59
N PRO A 316 5.44 42.86 20.88
CA PRO A 316 6.35 43.99 21.16
C PRO A 316 7.41 43.72 22.23
N VAL A 317 7.09 42.84 23.20
CA VAL A 317 7.99 42.43 24.28
C VAL A 317 9.18 41.62 23.78
N LEU A 318 9.01 40.79 22.75
CA LEU A 318 10.11 40.03 22.13
C LEU A 318 11.07 40.97 21.38
N GLN A 319 10.54 42.02 20.76
CA GLN A 319 11.37 43.06 20.15
C GLN A 319 12.11 43.91 21.20
N ALA A 320 11.48 44.21 22.33
CA ALA A 320 12.13 44.93 23.42
C ALA A 320 13.27 44.10 24.06
N LEU A 321 13.05 42.80 24.28
CA LEU A 321 14.07 41.90 24.83
C LEU A 321 15.28 41.73 23.91
N SER A 322 15.06 41.59 22.59
CA SER A 322 16.16 41.43 21.63
C SER A 322 17.07 42.66 21.50
N ARG A 323 16.60 43.85 21.91
CA ARG A 323 17.37 45.09 21.89
C ARG A 323 18.07 45.42 23.20
N MET A 324 17.83 44.64 24.27
CA MET A 324 18.45 44.90 25.56
C MET A 324 19.90 44.44 25.61
N LYS A 325 20.74 45.23 26.28
CA LYS A 325 22.13 44.92 26.58
C LYS A 325 22.33 44.83 28.09
N PRO A 326 22.19 43.63 28.68
CA PRO A 326 22.26 43.44 30.12
C PRO A 326 23.59 43.89 30.73
N GLU A 327 24.67 43.81 29.95
CA GLU A 327 26.04 44.13 30.37
C GLU A 327 26.29 45.63 30.58
N GLU A 328 25.44 46.49 30.02
CA GLU A 328 25.55 47.95 30.12
C GLU A 328 24.58 48.54 31.16
N MET A 329 23.82 47.71 31.89
CA MET A 329 22.78 48.15 32.82
C MET A 329 23.22 48.05 34.27
N THR A 330 22.90 49.08 35.06
CA THR A 330 23.02 48.98 36.52
C THR A 330 21.94 48.04 37.08
N PRO A 331 22.17 47.36 38.22
CA PRO A 331 21.19 46.43 38.79
C PRO A 331 19.80 47.04 39.01
N LEU A 332 19.74 48.33 39.35
CA LEU A 332 18.49 49.08 39.57
C LEU A 332 17.74 49.34 38.25
N GLN A 333 18.47 49.65 37.17
CA GLN A 333 17.90 49.82 35.82
C GLN A 333 17.40 48.49 35.26
N ALA A 334 18.16 47.40 35.44
CA ALA A 334 17.71 46.07 35.01
C ALA A 334 16.39 45.68 35.71
N LEU A 335 16.29 45.95 37.02
CA LEU A 335 15.10 45.62 37.80
C LEU A 335 13.88 46.47 37.40
N SER A 336 14.06 47.77 37.10
CA SER A 336 12.96 48.62 36.62
C SER A 336 12.49 48.19 35.24
N THR A 337 13.43 47.89 34.33
CA THR A 337 13.10 47.49 32.95
C THR A 337 12.35 46.16 32.92
N LEU A 338 12.70 45.21 33.79
CA LEU A 338 11.95 43.96 33.95
C LEU A 338 10.53 44.18 34.50
N ALA A 339 10.34 45.17 35.38
CA ALA A 339 9.01 45.54 35.87
C ALA A 339 8.15 46.12 34.74
N ASP A 340 8.72 46.98 33.89
CA ASP A 340 8.03 47.60 32.74
C ASP A 340 7.64 46.56 31.68
N LEU A 341 8.51 45.58 31.40
CA LEU A 341 8.19 44.46 30.50
C LEU A 341 7.04 43.59 31.05
N LYS A 342 6.98 43.40 32.37
CA LYS A 342 5.91 42.63 33.01
C LYS A 342 4.58 43.38 33.01
N GLU A 343 4.60 44.71 33.10
CA GLU A 343 3.39 45.54 33.01
C GLU A 343 2.85 45.61 31.57
N SER A 344 3.73 45.75 30.57
CA SER A 344 3.33 45.76 29.15
C SER A 344 2.70 44.44 28.71
N LEU A 345 3.23 43.30 29.16
CA LEU A 345 2.65 41.99 28.88
C LEU A 345 1.26 41.79 29.52
N LYS A 346 1.01 42.39 30.69
CA LYS A 346 -0.29 42.36 31.37
C LYS A 346 -1.34 43.30 30.77
N ARG A 347 -0.92 44.36 30.06
CA ARG A 347 -1.84 45.28 29.39
C ARG A 347 -2.43 44.68 28.12
N GLU A 348 -1.65 43.91 27.36
CA GLU A 348 -2.13 43.24 26.14
C GLU A 348 -2.97 41.98 26.43
N GLU A 349 -2.85 41.32 27.59
CA GLU A 349 -3.75 40.20 27.96
C GLU A 349 -5.19 40.64 28.32
N LYS A 350 -5.46 41.96 28.39
CA LYS A 350 -6.77 42.53 28.75
C LYS A 350 -7.55 43.13 27.57
N ASP A 351 -6.93 43.26 26.40
CA ASP A 351 -7.55 43.74 25.16
C ASP A 351 -7.76 42.58 24.17
#